data_AF-A0A3M1QZM3-F1
#
_entry.id   AF-A0A3M1QZM3-F1
#
_cell.length_a   1.000
_cell.length_b   1.000
_cell.length_c   1.000
_cell.angle_alpha   90.00
_cell.angle_beta   90.00
_cell.angle_gamma   90.00
#
_symmetry.space_group_name_H-M   'P 1'
#
loop_
_entity.id
_entity.type
_entity.pdbx_description
1 polymer ?
#
loop_
_entity_poly.entity_id
_entity_poly.type
_entity_poly.pdbx_seq_one_letter_code
_entity_poly.pdbx_strand_id
1 'polypeptide(L)' 'MLKVADVEFIRRKVLEDGWSQRRVARELGISRQTVRKYLALEGPVRRCEERPRPQPVRSQVEAEIRALLETARTT' A
#
# COMPACT_ATOMS: atom_id res chain seq x y z
N MET A 1 -10.95 0.42 -5.59
CA MET A 1 -9.70 0.27 -4.81
C MET A 1 -10.03 0.73 -3.39
N LEU A 2 -9.78 -0.10 -2.37
CA LEU A 2 -10.08 0.26 -0.97
C LEU A 2 -9.18 1.41 -0.53
N LYS A 3 -9.75 2.39 0.17
CA LYS A 3 -9.03 3.52 0.77
C LYS A 3 -8.41 3.07 2.10
N VAL A 4 -7.43 3.83 2.58
CA VAL A 4 -6.77 3.55 3.88
C VAL A 4 -7.80 3.47 5.02
N ALA A 5 -8.79 4.38 5.00
CA ALA A 5 -9.89 4.40 5.97
C ALA A 5 -10.70 3.09 6.00
N ASP A 6 -10.92 2.47 4.84
CA ASP A 6 -11.69 1.22 4.76
C ASP A 6 -10.93 0.06 5.41
N VAL A 7 -9.60 0.06 5.36
CA VAL A 7 -8.77 -0.99 5.94
C VAL A 7 -8.63 -0.85 7.45
N GLU A 8 -8.51 0.37 7.96
CA GLU A 8 -8.60 0.64 9.40
C GLU A 8 -9.97 0.24 9.96
N PHE A 9 -11.04 0.53 9.22
CA PHE A 9 -12.38 0.07 9.58
C PHE A 9 -12.45 -1.46 9.66
N ILE A 10 -11.92 -2.18 8.65
CA ILE A 10 -11.88 -3.64 8.66
C ILE A 10 -11.15 -4.17 9.90
N ARG A 11 -9.97 -3.62 10.22
CA ARG A 11 -9.18 -4.06 11.38
C ARG A 11 -9.89 -3.81 12.69
N ARG A 12 -10.37 -2.58 12.92
CA ARG A 12 -11.11 -2.23 14.13
C ARG A 12 -12.35 -3.10 14.31
N LYS A 13 -13.18 -3.25 13.27
CA LYS A 13 -14.41 -4.04 13.37
C LYS A 13 -14.17 -5.52 13.67
N VAL A 14 -13.13 -6.13 13.09
CA VAL A 14 -12.89 -7.56 13.26
C VAL A 14 -12.06 -7.87 14.51
N LEU A 15 -11.00 -7.08 14.76
CA LEU A 15 -10.05 -7.34 15.84
C LEU A 15 -10.47 -6.74 17.18
N GLU A 16 -11.13 -5.57 17.18
CA GLU A 16 -11.57 -4.89 18.41
C GLU A 16 -13.05 -5.17 18.70
N ASP A 17 -13.94 -4.95 17.73
CA ASP A 17 -15.40 -5.09 17.94
C ASP A 17 -15.91 -6.54 17.79
N GLY A 18 -15.05 -7.49 17.39
CA GLY A 18 -15.38 -8.91 17.25
C GLY A 18 -16.36 -9.25 16.12
N TRP A 19 -16.53 -8.37 15.12
CA TRP A 19 -17.43 -8.63 14.01
C TRP A 19 -16.90 -9.76 13.11
N SER A 20 -17.81 -10.60 12.61
CA SER A 20 -17.41 -11.59 11.61
C SER A 20 -16.96 -10.92 10.30
N GLN A 21 -15.97 -11.52 9.63
CA GLN A 21 -15.50 -11.05 8.33
C GLN A 21 -16.64 -10.95 7.29
N ARG A 22 -17.66 -11.82 7.39
CA ARG A 22 -18.85 -11.79 6.52
C ARG A 22 -19.71 -10.55 6.74
N ARG A 23 -19.85 -10.09 7.99
CA ARG A 23 -20.60 -8.87 8.31
C ARG A 23 -19.89 -7.66 7.71
N VAL A 24 -18.59 -7.54 7.93
CA VAL A 24 -17.77 -6.44 7.39
C VAL A 24 -17.77 -6.44 5.86
N ALA A 25 -17.68 -7.61 5.23
CA ALA A 25 -17.76 -7.74 3.78
C ALA A 25 -19.08 -7.22 3.19
N ARG A 26 -20.21 -7.50 3.86
CA ARG A 26 -21.53 -7.00 3.45
C ARG A 26 -21.65 -5.50 3.63
N GLU A 27 -21.16 -4.96 4.75
CA GLU A 27 -21.21 -3.53 5.05
C GLU A 27 -20.44 -2.70 4.02
N LEU A 28 -19.25 -3.18 3.62
CA LEU A 28 -18.39 -2.48 2.67
C LEU A 28 -18.67 -2.86 1.20
N GLY A 29 -19.57 -3.80 0.93
CA GLY A 29 -19.85 -4.28 -0.43
C GLY A 29 -18.64 -4.96 -1.12
N ILE A 30 -17.76 -5.61 -0.34
CA ILE A 30 -16.55 -6.26 -0.86
C ILE A 30 -16.56 -7.77 -0.63
N SER A 31 -15.67 -8.49 -1.32
CA SER A 31 -15.53 -9.93 -1.09
C SER A 31 -14.95 -10.24 0.29
N ARG A 32 -15.40 -11.34 0.92
CA ARG A 32 -14.78 -11.88 2.15
C ARG A 32 -13.28 -12.14 1.96
N GLN A 33 -12.87 -12.56 0.77
CA GLN A 33 -11.45 -12.83 0.47
C GLN A 33 -10.61 -11.55 0.56
N THR A 34 -11.18 -10.42 0.15
CA THR A 34 -10.58 -9.09 0.28
C THR A 34 -10.41 -8.75 1.77
N VAL A 35 -11.45 -8.89 2.59
CA VAL A 35 -11.39 -8.69 4.05
C VAL A 35 -10.28 -9.54 4.67
N ARG A 36 -10.23 -10.85 4.37
CA ARG A 36 -9.19 -11.76 4.86
C ARG A 36 -7.78 -11.30 4.47
N LYS A 37 -7.58 -10.87 3.22
CA LYS A 37 -6.29 -10.38 2.73
C LYS A 37 -5.83 -9.14 3.50
N TYR A 38 -6.74 -8.21 3.78
CA TYR A 38 -6.41 -6.98 4.49
C TYR A 38 -6.18 -7.17 5.99
N LEU A 39 -6.81 -8.18 6.60
CA LEU A 39 -6.50 -8.58 7.97
C LEU A 39 -5.12 -9.24 8.09
N ALA A 40 -4.66 -9.94 7.06
CA ALA A 40 -3.34 -10.59 7.04
C ALA A 40 -2.18 -9.64 6.71
N LEU A 41 -2.47 -8.44 6.18
CA LEU A 41 -1.44 -7.42 5.93
C LEU A 41 -1.05 -6.77 7.26
N GLU A 42 0.22 -6.79 7.61
CA GLU A 42 0.78 -6.03 8.73
C GLU A 42 1.20 -4.63 8.26
N GLY A 43 0.86 -3.59 9.02
CA GLY A 43 1.25 -2.21 8.72
C GLY A 43 0.36 -1.47 7.71
N PRO A 44 0.77 -0.27 7.26
CA PRO A 44 0.01 0.54 6.31
C PRO A 44 -0.08 -0.16 4.95
N VAL A 45 -1.24 -0.05 4.30
CA VAL A 45 -1.49 -0.63 2.98
C VAL A 45 -0.63 0.10 1.94
N ARG A 46 0.61 -0.33 1.80
CA ARG A 46 1.44 0.03 0.65
C ARG A 46 1.17 -0.98 -0.44
N ARG A 47 1.03 -0.52 -1.68
CA ARG A 47 1.24 -1.42 -2.82
C ARG A 47 2.70 -1.82 -2.78
N CYS A 48 2.98 -3.02 -2.28
CA CYS A 48 4.26 -3.66 -2.52
C CYS A 48 4.22 -4.15 -3.96
N GLU A 49 4.97 -3.50 -4.85
CA GLU A 49 5.24 -4.07 -6.16
C GLU A 49 6.26 -5.21 -5.93
N GLU A 50 5.93 -6.44 -6.35
CA GLU A 50 6.86 -7.59 -6.22
C GLU A 50 8.19 -7.35 -6.95
N ARG A 51 8.14 -6.54 -8.00
CA ARG A 51 9.30 -6.02 -8.72
C ARG A 51 9.10 -4.53 -8.94
N PRO A 52 10.16 -3.71 -8.81
CA PRO A 52 10.08 -2.31 -9.20
C PRO A 52 9.55 -2.21 -10.63
N ARG A 53 8.55 -1.35 -10.85
CA ARG A 53 8.11 -1.04 -12.22
C ARG A 53 9.30 -0.52 -13.04
N PRO A 54 9.44 -0.90 -14.32
CA PRO A 54 10.46 -0.30 -15.18
C PRO A 54 10.28 1.22 -15.21
N GLN A 55 11.37 1.95 -14.97
CA GLN A 55 11.42 3.41 -14.99
C GLN A 55 12.32 3.86 -16.14
N PRO A 56 11.88 3.72 -17.41
CA PRO A 56 12.74 3.88 -18.59
C PRO A 56 13.36 5.27 -18.69
N VAL A 57 12.58 6.32 -18.36
CA VAL A 57 13.10 7.69 -18.33
C VAL A 57 14.14 7.85 -17.22
N ARG A 58 13.85 7.37 -16.01
CA ARG A 58 14.80 7.46 -14.89
C ARG A 58 16.11 6.77 -15.23
N SER A 59 16.07 5.58 -15.83
CA SER A 59 17.29 4.87 -16.25
C SER A 59 18.13 5.63 -17.28
N GLN A 60 17.52 6.50 -18.09
CA GLN A 60 18.26 7.31 -19.06
C GLN A 60 18.99 8.49 -18.40
N VAL A 61 18.40 9.10 -17.37
CA VAL A 61 18.89 10.36 -16.78
C VAL A 61 19.53 10.21 -15.40
N GLU A 62 19.51 9.01 -14.81
CA GLU A 62 19.94 8.80 -13.42
C GLU A 62 21.41 9.18 -13.18
N ALA A 63 22.28 8.92 -14.15
CA ALA A 63 23.70 9.28 -14.07
C ALA A 63 23.90 10.81 -14.00
N GLU A 64 23.18 11.55 -14.84
CA GLU A 64 23.24 13.02 -14.89
C GLU A 64 22.69 13.64 -13.61
N ILE A 65 21.53 13.16 -13.13
CA ILE A 65 20.95 13.59 -11.86
C ILE A 65 21.94 13.37 -10.72
N ARG A 66 22.61 12.21 -10.69
CA ARG A 66 23.58 11.89 -9.64
C ARG A 66 24.79 12.82 -9.70
N ALA A 67 25.32 13.11 -10.89
CA ALA A 67 26.43 14.04 -11.05
C ALA A 67 26.08 15.45 -10.55
N LEU A 68 24.90 15.98 -10.93
CA LEU A 68 24.42 17.28 -10.48
C LEU A 68 24.27 17.35 -8.95
N LEU A 69 23.72 16.30 -8.34
CA LEU A 69 23.55 16.22 -6.88
C LEU A 69 24.88 16.20 -6.13
N GLU A 70 25.92 15.55 -6.68
CA GLU A 70 27.25 15.53 -6.06
C GLU A 70 27.94 16.89 -6.16
N THR A 71 27.87 17.57 -7.32
CA THR A 71 28.40 18.94 -7.48
C THR A 71 27.74 19.92 -6.51
N ALA A 72 26.42 19.82 -6.33
CA ALA A 72 25.67 20.68 -5.42
C ALA A 72 25.99 20.43 -3.93
N ARG A 73 26.59 19.30 -3.57
CA ARG A 73 27.00 18.99 -2.17
C ARG A 73 28.40 19.48 -1.82
N THR A 74 29.23 19.76 -2.82
CA THR A 74 30.63 20.19 -2.63
C THR A 74 30.82 21.70 -2.66
N THR A 75 29.75 22.46 -2.95
CA THR A 75 29.70 23.94 -2.89
C THR A 75 29.05 24.37 -1.59
#